data_AF-A0A954XHC5-F1
#
_entry.id   AF-A0A954XHC5-F1
#
_cell.length_a   1.000
_cell.length_b   1.000
_cell.length_c   1.000
_cell.angle_alpha   90.00
_cell.angle_beta   90.00
_cell.angle_gamma   90.00
#
_symmetry.space_group_name_H-M   'P 1'
#
loop_
_entity.id
_entity.type
_entity.pdbx_description
1 polymer ?
#
loop_
_entity_poly.entity_id
_entity_poly.type
_entity_poly.pdbx_seq_one_letter_code
_entity_poly.pdbx_strand_id
1 'polypeptide(L)'
;GDTPTAANSLPQMPDALVRWHQRGSNQAGIRRVMGVERLQLQYSWYCDVLPFVGQQKLHDRFDFSRPWADPKNVRLTTEVVPEFQNPLDPRKAWQGYPFNGLALTHFVGVSGVEDKRNVIAGKLPRSDDRAGVFGYDTIARPEEITDGQSNTLMMIGSGELASPWVQGGGATVRGAREPYFDSLTGFGTTGSPQPGSMAVMADGSVKFISADIDPTVFRAMCTIHGGESVDLPPQVRPANWRAGQ
;
A
#
# COMPACT_ATOMS: atom_id res chain seq x y z
N GLY A 1 2.43 33.18 16.07
CA GLY A 1 1.13 32.57 15.76
C GLY A 1 1.30 32.04 14.38
N ASP A 2 1.89 30.86 14.32
CA ASP A 2 2.68 30.47 13.16
C ASP A 2 1.86 29.53 12.30
N THR A 3 1.44 30.05 11.16
CA THR A 3 0.87 29.29 10.06
C THR A 3 1.90 28.25 9.62
N PRO A 4 1.61 26.93 9.69
CA PRO A 4 2.55 25.93 9.21
C PRO A 4 2.68 26.09 7.69
N THR A 5 3.85 26.53 7.25
CA THR A 5 4.22 26.51 5.84
C THR A 5 4.35 25.06 5.39
N ALA A 6 3.79 24.73 4.22
CA ALA A 6 3.71 23.40 3.63
C ALA A 6 5.07 22.80 3.18
N ALA A 7 6.16 23.12 3.89
CA ALA A 7 7.54 22.86 3.48
C ALA A 7 8.27 21.79 4.32
N ASN A 8 7.68 21.20 5.37
CA ASN A 8 8.43 20.37 6.32
C ASN A 8 7.95 18.92 6.54
N SER A 9 7.06 18.38 5.71
CA SER A 9 6.78 16.94 5.79
C SER A 9 6.29 16.39 4.46
N LEU A 10 7.17 15.61 3.80
CA LEU A 10 6.96 14.34 3.08
C LEU A 10 8.03 14.21 1.98
N PRO A 11 8.79 13.09 1.91
CA PRO A 11 8.24 11.73 1.94
C PRO A 11 8.93 10.81 2.97
N GLN A 12 8.35 10.69 4.16
CA GLN A 12 8.82 9.67 5.11
C GLN A 12 8.37 8.26 4.71
N MET A 13 7.34 8.12 3.86
CA MET A 13 6.71 6.83 3.61
C MET A 13 7.65 5.78 2.98
N PRO A 14 8.43 6.05 1.92
CA PRO A 14 9.35 5.04 1.37
C PRO A 14 10.40 4.58 2.39
N ASP A 15 11.07 5.51 3.07
CA ASP A 15 12.07 5.19 4.09
C ASP A 15 11.47 4.50 5.33
N ALA A 16 10.25 4.90 5.73
CA ALA A 16 9.50 4.25 6.79
C ALA A 16 9.13 2.82 6.41
N LEU A 17 8.73 2.60 5.15
CA LEU A 17 8.35 1.30 4.63
C LEU A 17 9.54 0.35 4.62
N VAL A 18 10.73 0.81 4.18
CA VAL A 18 11.97 0.03 4.23
C VAL A 18 12.36 -0.31 5.67
N ARG A 19 12.38 0.69 6.58
CA ARG A 19 12.70 0.45 8.01
C ARG A 19 11.73 -0.49 8.68
N TRP A 20 10.44 -0.37 8.36
CA TRP A 20 9.41 -1.29 8.85
C TRP A 20 9.67 -2.70 8.31
N HIS A 21 9.82 -2.86 6.99
CA HIS A 21 10.05 -4.15 6.33
C HIS A 21 11.30 -4.88 6.84
N GLN A 22 12.36 -4.13 7.15
CA GLN A 22 13.61 -4.66 7.71
C GLN A 22 13.51 -5.08 9.18
N ARG A 23 12.45 -4.73 9.91
CA ARG A 23 12.27 -5.13 11.32
C ARG A 23 12.23 -6.65 11.51
N GLY A 24 11.94 -7.42 10.46
CA GLY A 24 12.02 -8.87 10.46
C GLY A 24 10.67 -9.58 10.64
N SER A 25 10.71 -10.81 11.16
CA SER A 25 9.64 -11.81 11.06
C SER A 25 8.29 -11.41 11.66
N ASN A 26 7.23 -12.05 11.14
CA ASN A 26 5.82 -11.95 11.58
C ASN A 26 5.06 -10.67 11.15
N GLN A 27 5.52 -10.02 10.08
CA GLN A 27 4.73 -8.98 9.43
C GLN A 27 3.62 -9.59 8.58
N ALA A 28 2.46 -8.95 8.59
CA ALA A 28 1.28 -9.37 7.85
C ALA A 28 0.58 -8.15 7.25
N GLY A 29 -0.05 -8.34 6.09
CA GLY A 29 -0.91 -7.32 5.48
C GLY A 29 -2.15 -7.02 6.32
N ILE A 30 -2.54 -7.95 7.19
CA ILE A 30 -3.67 -7.84 8.11
C ILE A 30 -3.24 -8.26 9.51
N ARG A 31 -3.37 -7.34 10.47
CA ARG A 31 -3.32 -7.67 11.90
C ARG A 31 -4.68 -8.20 12.35
N ARG A 32 -4.70 -9.47 12.76
CA ARG A 32 -5.93 -10.16 13.17
C ARG A 32 -6.28 -9.91 14.64
N VAL A 33 -7.55 -9.64 14.88
CA VAL A 33 -8.22 -9.64 16.16
C VAL A 33 -8.97 -10.96 16.31
N MET A 34 -8.81 -11.61 17.46
CA MET A 34 -9.46 -12.88 17.78
C MET A 34 -10.99 -12.75 17.74
N GLY A 35 -11.66 -13.74 17.13
CA GLY A 35 -13.12 -13.76 17.00
C GLY A 35 -13.69 -12.84 15.91
N VAL A 36 -12.86 -12.15 15.14
CA VAL A 36 -13.30 -11.30 14.02
C VAL A 36 -13.00 -11.99 12.69
N GLU A 37 -14.03 -12.46 12.00
CA GLU A 37 -13.84 -13.20 10.73
C GLU A 37 -13.67 -12.29 9.52
N ARG A 38 -14.41 -11.17 9.48
CA ARG A 38 -14.43 -10.26 8.33
C ARG A 38 -13.11 -9.50 8.23
N LEU A 39 -12.37 -9.70 7.15
CA LEU A 39 -11.08 -9.04 6.91
C LEU A 39 -11.19 -7.51 6.97
N GLN A 40 -12.30 -6.93 6.50
CA GLN A 40 -12.51 -5.49 6.52
C GLN A 40 -12.59 -4.93 7.95
N LEU A 41 -12.98 -5.75 8.95
CA LEU A 41 -13.03 -5.35 10.35
C LEU A 41 -11.73 -5.65 11.11
N GLN A 42 -10.76 -6.29 10.46
CA GLN A 42 -9.40 -6.45 10.94
C GLN A 42 -8.56 -5.21 10.61
N TYR A 43 -7.38 -5.09 11.20
CA TYR A 43 -6.50 -3.95 11.00
C TYR A 43 -5.62 -4.13 9.77
N SER A 44 -5.52 -3.08 8.99
CA SER A 44 -4.51 -2.91 7.94
C SER A 44 -3.09 -2.87 8.49
N TRP A 45 -2.12 -3.31 7.70
CA TRP A 45 -0.69 -3.13 7.93
C TRP A 45 -0.27 -1.67 8.19
N TYR A 46 -1.04 -0.70 7.68
CA TYR A 46 -0.81 0.72 7.95
C TYR A 46 -0.78 1.06 9.45
N CYS A 47 -1.55 0.34 10.27
CA CYS A 47 -1.49 0.50 11.73
C CYS A 47 -0.09 0.20 12.26
N ASP A 48 0.58 -0.85 11.77
CA ASP A 48 1.92 -1.24 12.21
C ASP A 48 3.02 -0.30 11.68
N VAL A 49 2.72 0.47 10.63
CA VAL A 49 3.63 1.45 10.03
C VAL A 49 3.57 2.81 10.72
N LEU A 50 2.49 3.14 11.44
CA LEU A 50 2.33 4.42 12.15
C LEU A 50 3.58 4.87 12.94
N PRO A 51 4.25 4.03 13.75
CA PRO A 51 5.50 4.40 14.43
C PRO A 51 6.62 4.89 13.51
N PHE A 52 6.72 4.30 12.31
CA PHE A 52 7.81 4.56 11.36
C PHE A 52 7.62 5.87 10.61
N VAL A 53 6.37 6.34 10.51
CA VAL A 53 6.00 7.65 9.95
C VAL A 53 5.84 8.73 11.02
N GLY A 54 6.38 8.50 12.23
CA GLY A 54 6.31 9.47 13.33
C GLY A 54 4.96 9.55 14.05
N GLN A 55 4.01 8.66 13.73
CA GLN A 55 2.67 8.62 14.32
C GLN A 55 2.57 7.65 15.52
N GLN A 56 3.63 7.52 16.31
CA GLN A 56 3.68 6.67 17.51
C GLN A 56 2.51 6.95 18.47
N LYS A 57 2.19 8.24 18.70
CA LYS A 57 1.10 8.65 19.60
C LYS A 57 -0.28 8.16 19.13
N LEU A 58 -0.51 8.10 17.81
CA LEU A 58 -1.76 7.57 17.26
C LEU A 58 -1.79 6.04 17.40
N HIS A 59 -0.69 5.37 17.07
CA HIS A 59 -0.55 3.92 17.24
C HIS A 59 -0.88 3.48 18.68
N ASP A 60 -0.32 4.15 19.69
CA ASP A 60 -0.44 3.76 21.10
C ASP A 60 -1.84 3.97 21.67
N ARG A 61 -2.72 4.69 20.96
CA ARG A 61 -4.12 4.90 21.37
C ARG A 61 -5.04 3.76 20.95
N PHE A 62 -4.64 2.93 20.00
CA PHE A 62 -5.46 1.80 19.56
C PHE A 62 -5.45 0.67 20.60
N ASP A 63 -6.64 0.16 20.92
CA ASP A 63 -6.81 -1.11 21.61
C ASP A 63 -6.86 -2.24 20.57
N PHE A 64 -5.69 -2.81 20.26
CA PHE A 64 -5.54 -3.88 19.26
C PHE A 64 -6.14 -5.22 19.68
N SER A 65 -6.65 -5.37 20.92
CA SER A 65 -7.41 -6.56 21.31
C SER A 65 -8.86 -6.49 20.84
N ARG A 66 -9.28 -5.39 20.20
CA ARG A 66 -10.63 -5.13 19.69
C ARG A 66 -10.57 -4.75 18.21
N PRO A 67 -11.61 -5.02 17.40
CA PRO A 67 -11.66 -4.54 16.02
C PRO A 67 -11.60 -3.01 15.98
N TRP A 68 -11.13 -2.45 14.85
CA TRP A 68 -11.06 -0.99 14.70
C TRP A 68 -12.44 -0.33 14.74
N ALA A 69 -13.49 -1.08 14.40
CA ALA A 69 -14.89 -0.63 14.41
C ALA A 69 -15.51 -0.59 15.82
N ASP A 70 -14.82 -1.09 16.85
CA ASP A 70 -15.26 -0.96 18.25
C ASP A 70 -15.39 0.54 18.62
N PRO A 71 -16.41 0.95 19.39
CA PRO A 71 -16.60 2.35 19.81
C PRO A 71 -15.37 3.02 20.43
N LYS A 72 -14.46 2.25 21.04
CA LYS A 72 -13.19 2.77 21.59
C LYS A 72 -12.19 3.19 20.51
N ASN A 73 -12.14 2.46 19.39
CA ASN A 73 -11.14 2.65 18.34
C ASN A 73 -11.67 3.48 17.17
N VAL A 74 -12.97 3.40 16.87
CA VAL A 74 -13.54 3.94 15.62
C VAL A 74 -13.24 5.43 15.41
N ARG A 75 -13.19 6.24 16.48
CA ARG A 75 -12.86 7.67 16.39
C ARG A 75 -11.40 7.94 15.97
N LEU A 76 -10.48 7.04 16.30
CA LEU A 76 -9.06 7.17 15.91
C LEU A 76 -8.88 7.03 14.40
N THR A 77 -9.79 6.28 13.76
CA THR A 77 -9.71 5.96 12.33
C THR A 77 -10.08 7.13 11.41
N THR A 78 -10.58 8.24 11.97
CA THR A 78 -10.84 9.48 11.22
C THR A 78 -9.62 10.40 11.16
N GLU A 79 -8.53 10.06 11.86
CA GLU A 79 -7.30 10.85 11.83
C GLU A 79 -6.57 10.67 10.50
N VAL A 80 -6.37 11.78 9.79
CA VAL A 80 -5.64 11.81 8.52
C VAL A 80 -4.15 11.71 8.80
N VAL A 81 -3.52 10.69 8.22
CA VAL A 81 -2.07 10.51 8.24
C VAL A 81 -1.51 10.98 6.89
N PRO A 82 -0.83 12.14 6.81
CA PRO A 82 -0.36 12.70 5.54
C PRO A 82 0.50 11.74 4.72
N GLU A 83 1.29 10.88 5.36
CA GLU A 83 2.17 9.89 4.72
C GLU A 83 1.39 8.83 3.93
N PHE A 84 0.11 8.61 4.25
CA PHE A 84 -0.75 7.65 3.55
C PHE A 84 -1.51 8.30 2.40
N GLN A 85 -1.29 9.60 2.15
CA GLN A 85 -2.04 10.41 1.21
C GLN A 85 -1.18 10.78 0.00
N ASN A 86 -1.75 10.63 -1.19
CA ASN A 86 -1.35 11.41 -2.34
C ASN A 86 -1.71 12.90 -2.13
N PRO A 87 -0.76 13.85 -2.18
CA PRO A 87 -1.04 15.28 -2.04
C PRO A 87 -1.84 15.85 -3.22
N LEU A 88 -1.81 15.21 -4.39
CA LEU A 88 -2.58 15.62 -5.57
C LEU A 88 -4.05 15.16 -5.54
N ASP A 89 -4.39 14.25 -4.64
CA ASP A 89 -5.74 13.71 -4.51
C ASP A 89 -6.52 14.45 -3.42
N PRO A 90 -7.62 15.15 -3.76
CA PRO A 90 -8.42 15.89 -2.79
C PRO A 90 -9.27 15.00 -1.87
N ARG A 91 -9.42 13.70 -2.16
CA ARG A 91 -10.26 12.80 -1.37
C ARG A 91 -9.55 12.45 -0.05
N LYS A 92 -10.02 12.93 1.09
CA LYS A 92 -9.36 12.63 2.40
C LYS A 92 -10.15 11.70 3.30
N ALA A 93 -11.47 11.63 3.11
CA ALA A 93 -12.37 10.92 4.00
C ALA A 93 -13.36 10.05 3.22
N TRP A 94 -13.58 8.85 3.72
CA TRP A 94 -14.52 7.87 3.21
C TRP A 94 -15.96 8.34 3.37
N GLN A 95 -16.74 8.30 2.30
CA GLN A 95 -18.16 8.71 2.30
C GLN A 95 -19.13 7.51 2.34
N GLY A 96 -18.64 6.29 2.53
CA GLY A 96 -19.46 5.08 2.50
C GLY A 96 -20.07 4.70 3.86
N TYR A 97 -21.30 4.20 3.81
CA TYR A 97 -22.01 3.66 4.96
C TYR A 97 -21.42 2.31 5.42
N PRO A 98 -21.43 1.97 6.73
CA PRO A 98 -21.91 2.76 7.87
C PRO A 98 -20.86 3.69 8.48
N PHE A 99 -19.63 3.69 7.97
CA PHE A 99 -18.49 4.36 8.59
C PHE A 99 -18.10 5.64 7.84
N ASN A 100 -19.01 6.62 7.73
CA ASN A 100 -18.65 7.90 7.11
C ASN A 100 -17.55 8.61 7.93
N GLY A 101 -16.60 9.24 7.23
CA GLY A 101 -15.56 10.08 7.82
C GLY A 101 -14.25 9.36 8.15
N LEU A 102 -14.11 8.05 7.89
CA LEU A 102 -12.82 7.39 8.08
C LEU A 102 -11.76 8.01 7.15
N ALA A 103 -10.57 8.23 7.65
CA ALA A 103 -9.48 8.76 6.84
C ALA A 103 -9.04 7.72 5.80
N LEU A 104 -8.78 8.18 4.58
CA LEU A 104 -8.39 7.32 3.47
C LEU A 104 -6.90 6.99 3.49
N THR A 105 -6.51 6.06 2.63
CA THR A 105 -5.18 6.01 2.02
C THR A 105 -5.34 6.04 0.50
N HIS A 106 -4.33 6.58 -0.19
CA HIS A 106 -4.23 6.60 -1.65
C HIS A 106 -3.27 5.56 -2.20
N PHE A 107 -2.76 4.69 -1.34
CA PHE A 107 -1.77 3.69 -1.70
C PHE A 107 -2.17 2.33 -1.11
N VAL A 108 -1.75 1.26 -1.77
CA VAL A 108 -2.00 -0.12 -1.36
C VAL A 108 -0.74 -0.96 -1.46
N GLY A 109 -0.61 -1.95 -0.59
CA GLY A 109 0.40 -2.99 -0.71
C GLY A 109 0.10 -3.93 -1.87
N VAL A 110 1.11 -4.27 -2.66
CA VAL A 110 0.98 -5.15 -3.83
C VAL A 110 1.13 -6.60 -3.39
N SER A 111 0.09 -7.40 -3.60
CA SER A 111 0.03 -8.79 -3.12
C SER A 111 0.35 -9.86 -4.15
N GLY A 112 0.62 -9.46 -5.38
CA GLY A 112 0.88 -10.38 -6.48
C GLY A 112 -0.13 -10.24 -7.60
N VAL A 113 -0.32 -11.31 -8.36
CA VAL A 113 -1.13 -11.30 -9.59
C VAL A 113 -2.39 -12.16 -9.45
N GLU A 114 -3.52 -11.65 -9.97
CA GLU A 114 -4.83 -12.30 -9.99
C GLU A 114 -5.31 -12.58 -11.41
N ASP A 115 -4.63 -13.52 -12.08
CA ASP A 115 -4.88 -13.93 -13.47
C ASP A 115 -6.17 -14.70 -13.70
N LYS A 116 -6.87 -15.08 -12.63
CA LYS A 116 -8.17 -15.76 -12.68
C LYS A 116 -9.13 -15.12 -11.68
N ARG A 117 -10.43 -15.23 -11.96
CA ARG A 117 -11.51 -14.62 -11.16
C ARG A 117 -11.55 -15.10 -9.70
N ASN A 118 -11.10 -16.33 -9.43
CA ASN A 118 -11.11 -16.95 -8.11
C ASN A 118 -9.75 -16.86 -7.38
N VAL A 119 -8.77 -16.20 -7.98
CA VAL A 119 -7.46 -15.98 -7.36
C VAL A 119 -7.52 -14.70 -6.54
N ILE A 120 -7.08 -14.80 -5.28
CA ILE A 120 -6.91 -13.66 -4.38
C ILE A 120 -5.43 -13.67 -3.99
N ALA A 121 -4.64 -12.76 -4.57
CA ALA A 121 -3.18 -12.83 -4.46
C ALA A 121 -2.71 -12.73 -2.99
N GLY A 122 -3.39 -11.90 -2.19
CA GLY A 122 -3.16 -11.79 -0.75
C GLY A 122 -3.37 -13.09 0.05
N LYS A 123 -4.01 -14.13 -0.50
CA LYS A 123 -4.19 -15.44 0.14
C LYS A 123 -3.24 -16.51 -0.39
N LEU A 124 -2.44 -16.20 -1.41
CA LEU A 124 -1.53 -17.18 -2.01
C LEU A 124 -0.41 -17.55 -1.02
N PRO A 125 -0.01 -18.83 -0.97
CA PRO A 125 1.18 -19.22 -0.23
C PRO A 125 2.39 -18.48 -0.81
N ARG A 126 3.40 -18.20 0.03
CA ARG A 126 4.61 -17.50 -0.41
C ARG A 126 5.45 -18.26 -1.43
N SER A 127 5.14 -19.52 -1.72
CA SER A 127 5.78 -20.32 -2.76
C SER A 127 5.07 -20.27 -4.11
N ASP A 128 3.91 -19.61 -4.21
CA ASP A 128 3.18 -19.45 -5.48
C ASP A 128 3.88 -18.40 -6.34
N ASP A 129 4.14 -18.70 -7.60
CA ASP A 129 4.84 -17.82 -8.55
C ASP A 129 4.16 -16.47 -8.76
N ARG A 130 2.86 -16.37 -8.45
CA ARG A 130 2.10 -15.11 -8.52
C ARG A 130 2.16 -14.30 -7.24
N ALA A 131 2.85 -14.74 -6.20
CA ALA A 131 2.91 -14.01 -4.93
C ALA A 131 3.70 -12.70 -5.06
N GLY A 132 3.13 -11.61 -4.53
CA GLY A 132 3.81 -10.32 -4.39
C GLY A 132 4.39 -10.11 -3.00
N VAL A 133 4.86 -8.89 -2.71
CA VAL A 133 5.47 -8.57 -1.41
C VAL A 133 4.46 -8.74 -0.27
N PHE A 134 3.23 -8.26 -0.46
CA PHE A 134 2.19 -8.38 0.55
C PHE A 134 1.44 -9.71 0.47
N GLY A 135 1.04 -10.19 1.63
CA GLY A 135 0.02 -11.22 1.81
C GLY A 135 -0.82 -10.84 3.02
N TYR A 136 -2.04 -11.36 3.12
CA TYR A 136 -2.92 -11.08 4.24
C TYR A 136 -2.34 -11.56 5.56
N ASP A 137 -1.72 -12.75 5.57
CA ASP A 137 -1.17 -13.37 6.77
C ASP A 137 0.35 -13.22 6.91
N THR A 138 1.05 -12.94 5.82
CA THR A 138 2.51 -12.82 5.78
C THR A 138 2.94 -11.80 4.75
N ILE A 139 3.96 -11.00 5.06
CA ILE A 139 4.68 -10.16 4.10
C ILE A 139 6.01 -10.85 3.79
N ALA A 140 6.38 -10.90 2.51
CA ALA A 140 7.63 -11.49 2.05
C ALA A 140 8.81 -10.76 2.69
N ARG A 141 9.80 -11.48 3.18
CA ARG A 141 11.04 -10.92 3.72
C ARG A 141 11.94 -10.43 2.58
N PRO A 142 12.86 -9.49 2.83
CA PRO A 142 13.78 -9.01 1.80
C PRO A 142 14.54 -10.12 1.05
N GLU A 143 14.90 -11.20 1.73
CA GLU A 143 15.58 -12.37 1.17
C GLU A 143 14.68 -13.29 0.32
N GLU A 144 13.35 -13.18 0.45
CA GLU A 144 12.38 -13.94 -0.35
C GLU A 144 12.06 -13.26 -1.69
N ILE A 145 12.56 -12.03 -1.91
CA ILE A 145 12.35 -11.25 -3.13
C ILE A 145 13.50 -11.53 -4.12
N THR A 146 13.41 -12.66 -4.82
CA THR A 146 14.46 -13.15 -5.72
C THR A 146 14.45 -12.49 -7.10
N ASP A 147 13.34 -11.87 -7.53
CA ASP A 147 13.28 -11.08 -8.77
C ASP A 147 14.00 -9.72 -8.65
N GLY A 148 14.49 -9.39 -7.45
CA GLY A 148 15.24 -8.19 -7.12
C GLY A 148 14.37 -7.08 -6.50
N GLN A 149 14.80 -6.56 -5.35
CA GLN A 149 14.01 -5.58 -4.59
C GLN A 149 13.75 -4.26 -5.33
N SER A 150 14.65 -3.83 -6.23
CA SER A 150 14.48 -2.65 -7.08
C SER A 150 13.50 -2.83 -8.25
N ASN A 151 13.09 -4.08 -8.48
CA ASN A 151 12.27 -4.53 -9.60
C ASN A 151 10.87 -4.92 -9.16
N THR A 152 10.71 -5.32 -7.90
CA THR A 152 9.44 -5.73 -7.33
C THR A 152 8.71 -4.56 -6.65
N LEU A 153 7.44 -4.38 -7.00
CA LEU A 153 6.52 -3.42 -6.40
C LEU A 153 6.16 -3.83 -4.97
N MET A 154 6.31 -2.91 -4.04
CA MET A 154 5.86 -3.08 -2.67
C MET A 154 4.56 -2.32 -2.43
N MET A 155 4.49 -1.05 -2.86
CA MET A 155 3.32 -0.20 -2.68
C MET A 155 3.02 0.59 -3.96
N ILE A 156 1.75 0.80 -4.28
CA ILE A 156 1.33 1.51 -5.50
C ILE A 156 0.07 2.34 -5.24
N GLY A 157 -0.13 3.41 -6.01
CA GLY A 157 -1.35 4.23 -5.94
C GLY A 157 -2.62 3.42 -6.21
N SER A 158 -3.66 3.62 -5.39
CA SER A 158 -4.91 2.86 -5.40
C SER A 158 -5.86 3.18 -6.56
N GLY A 159 -5.56 4.24 -7.33
CA GLY A 159 -6.44 4.78 -8.36
C GLY A 159 -7.72 5.37 -7.78
N GLU A 160 -8.84 5.09 -8.44
CA GLU A 160 -10.14 5.65 -8.07
C GLU A 160 -10.79 4.99 -6.85
N LEU A 161 -10.26 3.85 -6.39
CA LEU A 161 -10.75 3.10 -5.23
C LEU A 161 -9.94 3.36 -3.96
N ALA A 162 -9.80 4.63 -3.59
CA ALA A 162 -9.23 5.00 -2.29
C ALA A 162 -10.12 4.47 -1.14
N SER A 163 -9.51 3.82 -0.16
CA SER A 163 -10.23 3.12 0.92
C SER A 163 -9.70 3.57 2.30
N PRO A 164 -10.46 3.36 3.40
CA PRO A 164 -9.99 3.70 4.74
C PRO A 164 -8.67 3.01 5.08
N TRP A 165 -7.69 3.77 5.55
CA TRP A 165 -6.33 3.24 5.80
C TRP A 165 -6.31 2.14 6.86
N VAL A 166 -7.30 2.13 7.76
CA VAL A 166 -7.40 1.18 8.88
C VAL A 166 -7.92 -0.20 8.45
N GLN A 167 -8.63 -0.31 7.33
CA GLN A 167 -9.33 -1.53 6.95
C GLN A 167 -8.38 -2.61 6.42
N GLY A 168 -8.44 -3.81 6.99
CA GLY A 168 -7.71 -4.96 6.48
C GLY A 168 -8.27 -5.49 5.15
N GLY A 169 -7.47 -6.30 4.47
CA GLY A 169 -7.85 -6.99 3.22
C GLY A 169 -7.73 -6.10 1.99
N GLY A 170 -8.67 -6.27 1.06
CA GLY A 170 -8.67 -5.61 -0.26
C GLY A 170 -8.71 -4.08 -0.23
N ALA A 171 -9.01 -3.47 0.91
CA ALA A 171 -8.95 -2.01 1.09
C ALA A 171 -7.52 -1.47 1.00
N THR A 172 -6.52 -2.23 1.49
CA THR A 172 -5.13 -1.74 1.62
C THR A 172 -4.08 -2.73 1.11
N VAL A 173 -4.49 -3.94 0.73
CA VAL A 173 -3.65 -4.96 0.10
C VAL A 173 -4.37 -5.49 -1.13
N ARG A 174 -3.84 -5.24 -2.33
CA ARG A 174 -4.51 -5.57 -3.60
C ARG A 174 -3.63 -6.41 -4.51
N GLY A 175 -4.24 -7.36 -5.21
CA GLY A 175 -3.60 -8.09 -6.30
C GLY A 175 -3.76 -7.33 -7.62
N ALA A 176 -2.82 -7.51 -8.53
CA ALA A 176 -2.86 -6.95 -9.87
C ALA A 176 -3.71 -7.84 -10.79
N ARG A 177 -4.72 -7.25 -11.43
CA ARG A 177 -5.57 -7.90 -12.43
C ARG A 177 -5.62 -7.04 -13.68
N GLU A 178 -5.57 -7.67 -14.85
CA GLU A 178 -5.74 -6.95 -16.11
C GLU A 178 -7.21 -6.52 -16.33
N PRO A 179 -7.45 -5.31 -16.87
CA PRO A 179 -6.46 -4.26 -17.16
C PRO A 179 -5.85 -3.63 -15.87
N TYR A 180 -4.53 -3.49 -15.81
CA TYR A 180 -3.85 -3.07 -14.57
C TYR A 180 -4.09 -1.61 -14.17
N PHE A 181 -4.42 -0.75 -15.15
CA PHE A 181 -4.68 0.68 -14.97
C PHE A 181 -6.08 0.99 -15.49
N ASP A 182 -7.09 0.84 -14.64
CA ASP A 182 -8.49 1.11 -14.93
C ASP A 182 -9.19 1.72 -13.72
N SER A 183 -10.32 2.41 -13.94
CA SER A 183 -11.02 3.16 -12.89
C SER A 183 -11.84 2.30 -11.93
N LEU A 184 -12.12 1.04 -12.26
CA LEU A 184 -12.93 0.14 -11.44
C LEU A 184 -12.07 -0.79 -10.59
N THR A 185 -11.00 -1.37 -11.15
CA THR A 185 -10.24 -2.43 -10.47
C THR A 185 -8.73 -2.26 -10.52
N GLY A 186 -8.24 -1.25 -11.20
CA GLY A 186 -6.82 -1.04 -11.44
C GLY A 186 -6.16 -0.12 -10.44
N PHE A 187 -4.90 0.17 -10.74
CA PHE A 187 -4.04 1.09 -10.00
C PHE A 187 -4.00 2.46 -10.69
N GLY A 188 -3.60 3.47 -9.93
CA GLY A 188 -3.46 4.82 -10.48
C GLY A 188 -3.11 5.85 -9.43
N THR A 189 -2.69 7.02 -9.89
CA THR A 189 -2.48 8.20 -9.03
C THR A 189 -3.38 9.32 -9.52
N THR A 190 -4.54 9.47 -8.88
CA THR A 190 -5.49 10.55 -9.17
C THR A 190 -4.81 11.92 -9.00
N GLY A 191 -5.04 12.82 -9.95
CA GLY A 191 -4.37 14.13 -10.02
C GLY A 191 -2.98 14.13 -10.68
N SER A 192 -2.46 12.97 -11.10
CA SER A 192 -1.27 12.90 -11.96
C SER A 192 -1.53 13.57 -13.32
N PRO A 193 -0.57 14.34 -13.88
CA PRO A 193 -0.71 14.96 -15.20
C PRO A 193 -0.71 13.96 -16.37
N GLN A 194 -0.25 12.73 -16.13
CA GLN A 194 -0.19 11.66 -17.12
C GLN A 194 -0.77 10.35 -16.55
N PRO A 195 -1.43 9.51 -17.37
CA PRO A 195 -1.97 8.22 -16.92
C PRO A 195 -0.87 7.30 -16.36
N GLY A 196 -1.14 6.71 -15.20
CA GLY A 196 -0.20 5.83 -14.52
C GLY A 196 -0.29 5.93 -13.01
N SER A 197 0.70 5.37 -12.32
CA SER A 197 0.73 5.34 -10.86
C SER A 197 2.13 5.58 -10.29
N MET A 198 2.19 6.35 -9.21
CA MET A 198 3.34 6.39 -8.32
C MET A 198 3.42 5.07 -7.56
N ALA A 199 4.63 4.52 -7.50
CA ALA A 199 4.93 3.28 -6.83
C ALA A 199 6.20 3.39 -5.98
N VAL A 200 6.25 2.58 -4.93
CA VAL A 200 7.43 2.32 -4.11
C VAL A 200 7.83 0.86 -4.34
N MET A 201 9.07 0.68 -4.78
CA MET A 201 9.70 -0.62 -4.95
C MET A 201 10.09 -1.22 -3.59
N ALA A 202 10.38 -2.51 -3.53
CA ALA A 202 10.74 -3.18 -2.28
C ALA A 202 12.07 -2.66 -1.67
N ASP A 203 12.95 -2.07 -2.48
CA ASP A 203 14.17 -1.38 -2.00
C ASP A 203 13.91 0.05 -1.49
N GLY A 204 12.65 0.51 -1.52
CA GLY A 204 12.25 1.87 -1.14
C GLY A 204 12.40 2.91 -2.25
N SER A 205 12.95 2.55 -3.42
CA SER A 205 13.01 3.47 -4.55
C SER A 205 11.60 3.82 -5.05
N VAL A 206 11.41 5.07 -5.48
CA VAL A 206 10.13 5.57 -5.96
C VAL A 206 10.16 5.68 -7.48
N LYS A 207 9.12 5.17 -8.13
CA LYS A 207 8.97 5.22 -9.60
C LYS A 207 7.58 5.69 -9.99
N PHE A 208 7.49 6.40 -11.11
CA PHE A 208 6.23 6.56 -11.81
C PHE A 208 6.11 5.46 -12.86
N ILE A 209 5.03 4.69 -12.83
CA ILE A 209 4.74 3.63 -13.78
C ILE A 209 3.65 4.13 -14.73
N SER A 210 3.99 4.24 -16.02
CA SER A 210 3.04 4.65 -17.06
C SER A 210 1.90 3.65 -17.19
N ALA A 211 0.68 4.13 -17.46
CA ALA A 211 -0.43 3.23 -17.82
C ALA A 211 -0.20 2.49 -19.15
N ASP A 212 0.70 3.01 -20.01
CA ASP A 212 1.08 2.41 -21.28
C ASP A 212 2.23 1.39 -21.16
N ILE A 213 2.65 1.03 -19.94
CA ILE A 213 3.67 -0.01 -19.71
C ILE A 213 3.23 -1.33 -20.35
N ASP A 214 4.20 -2.09 -20.89
CA ASP A 214 3.93 -3.46 -21.35
C ASP A 214 3.31 -4.27 -20.20
N PRO A 215 2.13 -4.89 -20.39
CA PRO A 215 1.45 -5.65 -19.34
C PRO A 215 2.30 -6.79 -18.76
N THR A 216 3.16 -7.41 -19.56
CA THR A 216 4.09 -8.47 -19.13
C THR A 216 5.13 -7.91 -18.17
N VAL A 217 5.65 -6.73 -18.46
CA VAL A 217 6.61 -6.03 -17.60
C VAL A 217 5.94 -5.64 -16.29
N PHE A 218 4.73 -5.06 -16.33
CA PHE A 218 4.01 -4.72 -15.10
C PHE A 218 3.68 -5.95 -14.25
N ARG A 219 3.27 -7.05 -14.88
CA ARG A 219 3.01 -8.32 -14.22
C ARG A 219 4.23 -8.80 -13.44
N ALA A 220 5.40 -8.85 -14.09
CA ALA A 220 6.65 -9.29 -13.46
C ALA A 220 7.07 -8.38 -12.29
N MET A 221 6.77 -7.06 -12.38
CA MET A 221 7.00 -6.16 -11.26
C MET A 221 6.09 -6.45 -10.05
N CYS A 222 4.95 -7.14 -10.20
CA CYS A 222 4.03 -7.44 -9.10
C CYS A 222 4.44 -8.69 -8.28
N THR A 223 5.39 -9.49 -8.74
CA THR A 223 5.79 -10.78 -8.15
C THR A 223 7.16 -10.71 -7.49
N ILE A 224 7.38 -11.58 -6.48
CA ILE A 224 8.67 -11.64 -5.75
C ILE A 224 9.62 -12.70 -6.33
N HIS A 225 9.09 -13.72 -7.02
CA HIS A 225 9.84 -14.85 -7.58
C HIS A 225 9.14 -15.46 -8.81
N GLY A 226 8.54 -14.62 -9.67
CA GLY A 226 7.81 -15.05 -10.86
C GLY A 226 8.70 -15.66 -11.94
N GLY A 227 10.00 -15.31 -11.94
CA GLY A 227 11.00 -15.90 -12.83
C GLY A 227 10.92 -15.42 -14.28
N GLU A 228 10.12 -14.38 -14.58
CA GLU A 228 10.06 -13.78 -15.91
C GLU A 228 11.36 -13.04 -16.26
N SER A 229 11.87 -13.26 -17.46
CA SER A 229 12.95 -12.44 -18.03
C SER A 229 12.34 -11.23 -18.74
N VAL A 230 12.26 -10.10 -18.04
CA VAL A 230 11.73 -8.84 -18.59
C VAL A 230 12.80 -7.74 -18.57
N ASP A 231 12.92 -7.00 -19.68
CA ASP A 231 13.72 -5.77 -19.73
C ASP A 231 12.93 -4.65 -19.04
N LEU A 232 13.29 -4.35 -17.80
CA LEU A 232 12.66 -3.28 -17.04
C LEU A 232 13.11 -1.91 -17.57
N PRO A 233 12.17 -0.95 -17.75
CA PRO A 233 12.54 0.38 -18.21
C PRO A 233 13.52 1.07 -17.24
N PRO A 234 14.46 1.89 -17.75
CA PRO A 234 15.43 2.60 -16.92
C PRO A 234 14.73 3.50 -15.89
N GLN A 235 15.34 3.65 -14.72
CA GLN A 235 14.74 4.39 -13.59
C GLN A 235 14.53 5.87 -13.95
N VAL A 236 13.26 6.31 -14.02
CA VAL A 236 12.92 7.73 -14.19
C VAL A 236 12.56 8.33 -12.84
N ARG A 237 13.39 9.25 -12.36
CA ARG A 237 13.06 10.12 -11.22
C ARG A 237 12.34 11.36 -11.77
N PRO A 238 11.09 11.67 -11.37
CA PRO A 238 10.43 12.91 -11.78
C PRO A 238 11.24 14.13 -11.32
N ALA A 239 11.56 15.05 -12.25
CA ALA A 239 12.47 16.19 -12.03
C ALA A 239 12.04 17.18 -10.93
N ASN A 240 10.80 17.07 -10.47
CA ASN A 240 10.11 17.95 -9.54
C ASN A 240 9.76 17.25 -8.21
N TRP A 241 10.19 16.01 -8.01
CA TRP A 241 10.05 15.31 -6.73
C TRP A 241 11.38 15.36 -5.95
N ARG A 242 11.44 16.19 -4.91
CA ARG A 242 12.57 16.21 -3.97
C ARG A 242 12.38 15.08 -2.97
N ALA A 243 13.10 13.97 -3.16
CA ALA A 243 13.44 13.11 -2.02
C ALA A 243 14.22 13.97 -1.02
N GLY A 244 13.80 13.96 0.25
CA GLY A 244 14.37 14.79 1.30
C GLY A 244 15.90 14.68 1.35
N GLN A 245 16.55 15.84 1.45
CA GLN A 245 17.91 15.95 1.99
C GLN A 245 17.83 15.95 3.51
#